data_AF-A0A7W8TT39-F1
#
_entry.id   AF-A0A7W8TT39-F1
#
_cell.length_a   1.000
_cell.length_b   1.000
_cell.length_c   1.000
_cell.angle_alpha   90.00
_cell.angle_beta   90.00
_cell.angle_gamma   90.00
#
_symmetry.space_group_name_H-M   'P 1'
#
loop_
_entity.id
_entity.type
_entity.pdbx_description
1 polymer ?
#
loop_
_entity_poly.entity_id
_entity_poly.type
_entity_poly.pdbx_seq_one_letter_code
_entity_poly.pdbx_strand_id
1 'polypeptide(L)'
;MTTDTPLSLRRGLPRTPGGDPWPPAVASAATSTVAASTKPEYDDAAPALQISLRQGLPRVAGGPAWPPLDATATSTPVVPAPAEPIEVKQEVSQPVVAEPAVDEPVFAEPAVAKPLVSEPVVAEPAVAQASVAAPVVAPPVVSPATPQVESRTQAASSSSPVKKAEANPKPAGKPEPKQAEPKRYGAYTLRQWIGTIAAVIVGLQILALVVVLVARGLMQIDAVQNFVQTYPGHSELPESAPVGVPAWLAWQHFLNMFLMVLIIRSGLQVRRETKPAAYWTPKGSSKKVSLTIWLHQALDVLWLVNGLIFVILLFATGQWMKIVPTSWDVFPNAISAGLQYATLYWPTENGWVHYNGLQQLTYFVTVFIAAPLAAITGFRMSTLWPEKNKTLAKLYPAEIARKLHFPVMIYFVAFIVVHVALVFATGALRNLNHMFAARGSVDAAALAGDWTGFWFFVGAMVIIAGAWIVARPSVVAPIARLFGKVSSR
;
A
#
# COMPACT_ATOMS: atom_id res chain seq x y z
N MET A 1 41.55 -14.00 -52.98
CA MET A 1 42.66 -14.24 -52.03
C MET A 1 42.29 -13.58 -50.72
N THR A 2 41.85 -14.37 -49.73
CA THR A 2 41.56 -13.90 -48.36
C THR A 2 42.63 -14.49 -47.45
N THR A 3 43.39 -13.62 -46.78
CA THR A 3 44.45 -14.03 -45.85
C THR A 3 43.85 -14.23 -44.46
N ASP A 4 43.54 -15.47 -44.10
CA ASP A 4 43.22 -15.82 -42.71
C ASP A 4 44.44 -15.60 -41.82
N THR A 5 44.34 -14.60 -40.94
CA THR A 5 45.33 -14.36 -39.88
C THR A 5 44.71 -14.85 -38.56
N PRO A 6 45.20 -15.95 -37.96
CA PRO A 6 44.61 -16.47 -36.74
C PRO A 6 44.83 -15.48 -35.57
N LEU A 7 43.75 -15.17 -34.85
CA LEU A 7 43.79 -14.32 -33.66
C LEU A 7 44.62 -15.00 -32.55
N SER A 8 45.81 -14.46 -32.27
CA SER A 8 46.64 -14.94 -31.18
C SER A 8 46.17 -14.37 -29.83
N LEU A 9 45.77 -15.27 -28.92
CA LEU A 9 45.45 -14.92 -27.53
C LEU A 9 46.71 -14.37 -26.83
N ARG A 10 46.63 -13.16 -26.26
CA ARG A 10 47.71 -12.59 -25.45
C ARG A 10 47.94 -13.47 -24.22
N ARG A 11 49.19 -13.91 -24.00
CA ARG A 11 49.58 -14.70 -22.81
C ARG A 11 49.89 -13.76 -21.64
N GLY A 12 49.39 -14.11 -20.46
CA GLY A 12 49.66 -13.44 -19.19
C GLY A 12 50.81 -14.08 -18.42
N LEU A 13 51.12 -13.51 -17.24
CA LEU A 13 52.25 -13.98 -16.42
C LEU A 13 52.08 -15.44 -15.95
N PRO A 14 53.18 -16.15 -15.70
CA PRO A 14 53.17 -17.50 -15.13
C PRO A 14 52.45 -17.58 -13.78
N ARG A 15 51.78 -18.71 -13.54
CA ARG A 15 51.06 -18.98 -12.27
C ARG A 15 51.98 -19.45 -11.13
N THR A 16 53.25 -19.72 -11.43
CA THR A 16 54.28 -20.09 -10.48
C THR A 16 55.59 -19.37 -10.83
N PRO A 17 56.44 -19.01 -9.86
CA PRO A 17 57.76 -18.45 -10.14
C PRO A 17 58.59 -19.42 -11.02
N GLY A 18 59.04 -18.94 -12.18
CA GLY A 18 59.80 -19.75 -13.16
C GLY A 18 58.97 -20.64 -14.08
N GLY A 19 57.63 -20.60 -14.04
CA GLY A 19 56.75 -21.34 -14.96
C GLY A 19 56.54 -20.65 -16.32
N ASP A 20 55.81 -21.31 -17.21
CA ASP A 20 55.45 -20.78 -18.53
C ASP A 20 54.27 -19.76 -18.51
N PRO A 21 54.21 -18.81 -19.46
CA PRO A 21 53.09 -17.89 -19.63
C PRO A 21 51.76 -18.61 -19.93
N TRP A 22 50.67 -18.17 -19.30
CA TRP A 22 49.33 -18.76 -19.46
C TRP A 22 48.50 -17.99 -20.52
N PRO A 23 47.72 -18.65 -21.40
CA PRO A 23 47.56 -20.09 -21.56
C PRO A 23 48.71 -20.76 -22.35
N PRO A 24 48.93 -22.08 -22.17
CA PRO A 24 49.95 -22.83 -22.88
C PRO A 24 49.73 -22.84 -24.40
N ALA A 25 50.82 -23.07 -25.13
CA ALA A 25 50.86 -23.04 -26.60
C ALA A 25 50.19 -24.27 -27.24
N VAL A 26 48.86 -24.37 -27.19
CA VAL A 26 48.11 -25.37 -27.97
C VAL A 26 47.82 -24.86 -29.38
N ALA A 27 48.33 -25.57 -30.39
CA ALA A 27 47.94 -25.37 -31.78
C ALA A 27 46.59 -26.08 -32.02
N SER A 28 45.48 -25.36 -31.84
CA SER A 28 44.16 -25.81 -32.29
C SER A 28 43.76 -25.06 -33.55
N ALA A 29 44.07 -25.66 -34.71
CA ALA A 29 43.46 -25.30 -35.97
C ALA A 29 42.00 -25.78 -35.97
N ALA A 30 41.08 -24.91 -35.55
CA ALA A 30 39.64 -25.14 -35.72
C ALA A 30 39.27 -24.84 -37.19
N THR A 31 39.49 -25.80 -38.08
CA THR A 31 39.08 -25.70 -39.49
C THR A 31 37.57 -25.74 -39.59
N SER A 32 36.93 -24.60 -39.85
CA SER A 32 35.49 -24.54 -40.14
C SER A 32 35.18 -25.13 -41.52
N THR A 33 34.93 -26.44 -41.60
CA THR A 33 34.36 -27.05 -42.81
C THR A 33 32.86 -26.81 -42.86
N VAL A 34 32.42 -25.90 -43.72
CA VAL A 34 31.00 -25.75 -44.10
C VAL A 34 30.61 -26.96 -44.95
N ALA A 35 30.00 -27.97 -44.33
CA ALA A 35 29.37 -29.07 -45.04
C ALA A 35 28.06 -28.59 -45.69
N ALA A 36 27.87 -28.94 -46.97
CA ALA A 36 26.71 -28.53 -47.74
C ALA A 36 25.41 -29.21 -47.27
N SER A 37 24.28 -28.53 -47.48
CA SER A 37 22.96 -28.99 -47.07
C SER A 37 22.55 -30.32 -47.73
N THR A 38 22.32 -31.34 -46.91
CA THR A 38 21.43 -32.46 -47.21
C THR A 38 20.43 -32.62 -46.05
N LYS A 39 19.19 -32.92 -46.41
CA LYS A 39 18.02 -32.97 -45.53
C LYS A 39 18.10 -34.19 -44.60
N PRO A 40 18.01 -34.06 -43.27
CA PRO A 40 17.96 -35.22 -42.39
C PRO A 40 16.57 -35.87 -42.42
N GLU A 41 16.59 -37.20 -42.54
CA GLU A 41 15.50 -38.12 -42.23
C GLU A 41 15.39 -38.24 -40.69
N TYR A 42 14.20 -38.55 -40.17
CA TYR A 42 13.91 -38.42 -38.73
C TYR A 42 14.08 -39.76 -38.00
N ASP A 43 15.28 -40.00 -37.44
CA ASP A 43 15.52 -41.12 -36.52
C ASP A 43 15.19 -40.72 -35.07
N ASP A 44 14.20 -41.39 -34.48
CA ASP A 44 13.78 -41.23 -33.08
C ASP A 44 14.78 -41.89 -32.09
N ALA A 45 15.96 -41.27 -31.90
CA ALA A 45 16.80 -41.45 -30.71
C ALA A 45 17.93 -40.40 -30.62
N ALA A 46 17.70 -39.27 -29.95
CA ALA A 46 18.79 -38.37 -29.58
C ALA A 46 19.68 -39.03 -28.49
N PRO A 47 21.00 -39.15 -28.66
CA PRO A 47 21.88 -39.72 -27.64
C PRO A 47 21.93 -38.79 -26.42
N ALA A 48 21.74 -39.35 -25.22
CA ALA A 48 21.76 -38.59 -23.98
C ALA A 48 23.13 -37.97 -23.73
N LEU A 49 23.16 -36.65 -23.48
CA LEU A 49 24.38 -35.92 -23.14
C LEU A 49 24.90 -36.37 -21.76
N GLN A 50 25.99 -37.13 -21.74
CA GLN A 50 26.72 -37.44 -20.51
C GLN A 50 27.56 -36.23 -20.08
N ILE A 51 27.24 -35.65 -18.92
CA ILE A 51 27.98 -34.53 -18.35
C ILE A 51 28.87 -35.04 -17.21
N SER A 52 30.19 -34.92 -17.37
CA SER A 52 31.16 -35.19 -16.30
C SER A 52 31.07 -34.13 -15.21
N LEU A 53 30.67 -34.54 -13.99
CA LEU A 53 30.60 -33.64 -12.84
C LEU A 53 31.99 -33.38 -12.25
N ARG A 54 32.31 -32.12 -11.91
CA ARG A 54 33.56 -31.78 -11.21
C ARG A 54 33.50 -32.29 -9.77
N GLN A 55 34.56 -32.96 -9.32
CA GLN A 55 34.68 -33.37 -7.91
C GLN A 55 34.89 -32.16 -7.00
N GLY A 56 34.06 -32.06 -5.96
CA GLY A 56 34.18 -31.11 -4.86
C GLY A 56 34.64 -31.78 -3.56
N LEU A 57 34.61 -31.00 -2.48
CA LEU A 57 35.05 -31.43 -1.14
C LEU A 57 34.26 -32.67 -0.65
N PRO A 58 34.91 -33.54 0.16
CA PRO A 58 34.23 -34.67 0.79
C PRO A 58 33.01 -34.26 1.61
N ARG A 59 31.94 -35.07 1.54
CA ARG A 59 30.71 -34.86 2.34
C ARG A 59 30.87 -35.18 3.83
N VAL A 60 31.98 -35.83 4.21
CA VAL A 60 32.35 -36.18 5.58
C VAL A 60 33.85 -35.94 5.78
N ALA A 61 34.25 -35.52 6.97
CA ALA A 61 35.67 -35.30 7.29
C ALA A 61 36.47 -36.60 7.13
N GLY A 62 37.53 -36.58 6.31
CA GLY A 62 38.34 -37.76 5.98
C GLY A 62 37.76 -38.67 4.88
N GLY A 63 36.60 -38.35 4.29
CA GLY A 63 36.04 -39.10 3.17
C GLY A 63 36.69 -38.79 1.81
N PRO A 64 36.37 -39.56 0.76
CA PRO A 64 36.79 -39.26 -0.62
C PRO A 64 36.03 -38.04 -1.18
N ALA A 65 36.61 -37.40 -2.20
CA ALA A 65 36.00 -36.29 -2.93
C ALA A 65 34.68 -36.73 -3.61
N TRP A 66 33.70 -35.82 -3.68
CA TRP A 66 32.36 -36.12 -4.19
C TRP A 66 32.02 -35.27 -5.43
N PRO A 67 31.40 -35.84 -6.48
CA PRO A 67 30.96 -37.24 -6.62
C PRO A 67 32.12 -38.19 -7.00
N PRO A 68 31.93 -39.52 -6.94
CA PRO A 68 32.89 -40.50 -7.44
C PRO A 68 33.23 -40.27 -8.92
N LEU A 69 34.40 -40.71 -9.37
CA LEU A 69 34.87 -40.49 -10.76
C LEU A 69 33.94 -41.12 -11.81
N ASP A 70 33.25 -42.19 -11.45
CA ASP A 70 32.35 -42.94 -12.34
C ASP A 70 30.90 -42.40 -12.32
N ALA A 71 30.64 -41.31 -11.60
CA ALA A 71 29.30 -40.74 -11.44
C ALA A 71 28.91 -39.84 -12.63
N THR A 72 28.24 -40.43 -13.62
CA THR A 72 27.62 -39.70 -14.73
C THR A 72 26.23 -39.19 -14.36
N ALA A 73 25.93 -37.93 -14.68
CA ALA A 73 24.57 -37.41 -14.65
C ALA A 73 23.93 -37.56 -16.03
N THR A 74 22.82 -38.29 -16.11
CA THR A 74 22.01 -38.42 -17.33
C THR A 74 20.89 -37.38 -17.30
N SER A 75 20.99 -36.33 -18.11
CA SER A 75 19.87 -35.41 -18.33
C SER A 75 18.96 -35.95 -19.44
N THR A 76 17.92 -36.68 -19.06
CA THR A 76 16.81 -36.97 -19.98
C THR A 76 16.00 -35.68 -20.20
N PRO A 77 15.82 -35.20 -21.44
CA PRO A 77 14.85 -34.13 -21.70
C PRO A 77 13.45 -34.68 -21.41
N VAL A 78 12.73 -34.03 -20.49
CA VAL A 78 11.35 -34.41 -20.18
C VAL A 78 10.44 -33.96 -21.32
N VAL A 79 10.17 -34.87 -22.26
CA VAL A 79 9.04 -34.75 -23.17
C VAL A 79 7.77 -35.09 -22.37
N PRO A 80 6.76 -34.19 -22.31
CA PRO A 80 5.53 -34.49 -21.60
C PRO A 80 4.72 -35.55 -22.38
N ALA A 81 4.64 -36.76 -21.84
CA ALA A 81 3.76 -37.80 -22.36
C ALA A 81 2.28 -37.42 -22.12
N PRO A 82 1.36 -37.77 -23.04
CA PRO A 82 -0.07 -37.55 -22.82
C PRO A 82 -0.57 -38.41 -21.65
N ALA A 83 -1.42 -37.83 -20.80
CA ALA A 83 -1.89 -38.49 -19.59
C ALA A 83 -2.98 -39.53 -19.89
N GLU A 84 -2.72 -40.79 -19.56
CA GLU A 84 -3.78 -41.78 -19.31
C GLU A 84 -4.18 -41.79 -17.82
N PRO A 85 -5.46 -42.03 -17.49
CA PRO A 85 -5.95 -41.90 -16.12
C PRO A 85 -5.61 -43.15 -15.29
N ILE A 86 -4.70 -43.02 -14.33
CA ILE A 86 -4.43 -44.07 -13.33
C ILE A 86 -5.41 -43.92 -12.17
N GLU A 87 -6.31 -44.90 -12.03
CA GLU A 87 -7.22 -45.05 -10.91
C GLU A 87 -6.45 -45.53 -9.66
N VAL A 88 -6.21 -44.64 -8.68
CA VAL A 88 -5.50 -44.98 -7.43
C VAL A 88 -6.48 -45.15 -6.28
N LYS A 89 -6.58 -46.40 -5.81
CA LYS A 89 -7.39 -46.85 -4.68
C LYS A 89 -6.79 -46.30 -3.37
N GLN A 90 -7.57 -45.54 -2.59
CA GLN A 90 -7.11 -45.06 -1.28
C GLN A 90 -7.04 -46.20 -0.25
N GLU A 91 -5.85 -46.53 0.25
CA GLU A 91 -5.68 -47.14 1.57
C GLU A 91 -5.41 -46.05 2.60
N VAL A 92 -6.17 -46.08 3.71
CA VAL A 92 -6.09 -45.10 4.80
C VAL A 92 -5.24 -45.68 5.92
N SER A 93 -3.98 -45.24 6.01
CA SER A 93 -3.13 -45.47 7.18
C SER A 93 -3.27 -44.30 8.16
N GLN A 94 -3.72 -44.60 9.38
CA GLN A 94 -3.89 -43.60 10.44
C GLN A 94 -2.53 -43.17 11.03
N PRO A 95 -2.34 -41.89 11.40
CA PRO A 95 -1.09 -41.43 11.98
C PRO A 95 -0.95 -41.87 13.44
N VAL A 96 0.18 -42.51 13.76
CA VAL A 96 0.60 -42.77 15.15
C VAL A 96 1.07 -41.46 15.78
N VAL A 97 0.49 -41.09 16.92
CA VAL A 97 0.93 -39.94 17.72
C VAL A 97 2.18 -40.34 18.52
N ALA A 98 3.26 -39.58 18.38
CA ALA A 98 4.40 -39.63 19.28
C ALA A 98 4.51 -38.26 19.98
N GLU A 99 4.38 -38.25 21.31
CA GLU A 99 4.57 -37.04 22.11
C GLU A 99 6.07 -36.70 22.23
N PRO A 100 6.49 -35.45 21.92
CA PRO A 100 7.78 -34.96 22.35
C PRO A 100 7.69 -34.45 23.79
N ALA A 101 8.60 -34.91 24.65
CA ALA A 101 8.67 -34.51 26.06
C ALA A 101 8.96 -33.01 26.22
N VAL A 102 8.38 -32.41 27.26
CA VAL A 102 8.63 -31.01 27.65
C VAL A 102 9.66 -30.99 28.78
N ASP A 103 10.87 -30.49 28.48
CA ASP A 103 11.83 -30.10 29.52
C ASP A 103 11.52 -28.68 30.01
N GLU A 104 11.21 -28.53 31.30
CA GLU A 104 10.98 -27.22 31.93
C GLU A 104 12.31 -26.53 32.31
N PRO A 105 12.58 -25.29 31.85
CA PRO A 105 13.66 -24.48 32.36
C PRO A 105 13.23 -23.73 33.64
N VAL A 106 13.48 -24.34 34.80
CA VAL A 106 13.37 -23.68 36.12
C VAL A 106 14.60 -22.80 36.37
N PHE A 107 14.47 -21.47 36.45
CA PHE A 107 15.41 -20.62 37.23
C PHE A 107 14.84 -19.28 37.73
N ALA A 108 14.82 -19.16 39.07
CA ALA A 108 15.04 -17.99 39.92
C ALA A 108 14.27 -16.66 39.70
N GLU A 109 13.37 -16.37 40.64
CA GLU A 109 12.73 -15.07 40.89
C GLU A 109 13.64 -14.16 41.76
N PRO A 110 13.93 -12.90 41.35
CA PRO A 110 14.60 -11.92 42.21
C PRO A 110 13.57 -11.08 43.00
N ALA A 111 13.53 -11.25 44.32
CA ALA A 111 12.71 -10.46 45.23
C ALA A 111 13.37 -9.12 45.65
N VAL A 112 12.64 -8.30 46.42
CA VAL A 112 13.07 -7.07 47.14
C VAL A 112 13.16 -5.79 46.26
N ALA A 113 12.55 -4.63 46.59
CA ALA A 113 11.54 -4.28 47.60
C ALA A 113 10.75 -3.01 47.19
N LYS A 114 9.59 -2.77 47.82
CA LYS A 114 8.78 -1.54 47.68
C LYS A 114 9.26 -0.46 48.68
N PRO A 115 9.49 0.80 48.27
CA PRO A 115 9.51 1.93 49.20
C PRO A 115 8.07 2.34 49.56
N LEU A 116 7.83 2.66 50.84
CA LEU A 116 6.53 3.10 51.35
C LEU A 116 6.58 4.58 51.75
N VAL A 117 5.66 5.39 51.20
CA VAL A 117 5.04 6.60 51.79
C VAL A 117 5.91 7.79 52.26
N SER A 118 5.64 8.97 51.71
CA SER A 118 5.20 10.14 52.51
C SER A 118 4.53 11.20 51.63
N GLU A 119 3.25 11.50 51.89
CA GLU A 119 2.53 12.64 51.28
C GLU A 119 2.73 13.91 52.15
N PRO A 120 3.02 15.08 51.54
CA PRO A 120 2.93 16.35 52.26
C PRO A 120 1.50 16.91 52.20
N VAL A 121 0.79 16.83 53.33
CA VAL A 121 -0.42 17.62 53.62
C VAL A 121 -0.01 19.02 54.09
N VAL A 122 -0.73 20.07 53.63
CA VAL A 122 -0.85 21.48 54.12
C VAL A 122 -1.08 22.40 52.90
N ALA A 123 -1.97 23.40 52.88
CA ALA A 123 -3.20 23.66 53.65
C ALA A 123 -4.07 24.64 52.82
N GLU A 124 -5.37 24.69 53.08
CA GLU A 124 -6.34 25.59 52.42
C GLU A 124 -6.33 27.00 53.04
N PRO A 125 -6.23 28.09 52.26
CA PRO A 125 -6.55 29.44 52.72
C PRO A 125 -8.00 29.80 52.38
N ALA A 126 -8.74 30.24 53.40
CA ALA A 126 -10.16 30.55 53.29
C ALA A 126 -10.48 31.86 52.53
N VAL A 127 -11.65 31.84 51.90
CA VAL A 127 -12.59 32.93 51.58
C VAL A 127 -12.14 34.38 51.81
N ALA A 128 -12.19 35.18 50.75
CA ALA A 128 -12.51 36.61 50.83
C ALA A 128 -13.61 36.95 49.81
N GLN A 129 -14.81 37.27 50.29
CA GLN A 129 -15.90 37.79 49.46
C GLN A 129 -15.70 39.30 49.22
N ALA A 130 -15.77 39.74 47.97
CA ALA A 130 -15.89 41.16 47.63
C ALA A 130 -17.29 41.44 47.07
N SER A 131 -18.12 42.09 47.87
CA SER A 131 -19.46 42.56 47.50
C SER A 131 -19.39 44.05 47.16
N VAL A 132 -19.81 44.47 45.96
CA VAL A 132 -20.17 45.87 45.69
C VAL A 132 -21.40 45.95 44.78
N ALA A 133 -22.28 46.87 45.14
CA ALA A 133 -23.66 47.07 44.71
C ALA A 133 -23.96 47.21 43.21
N ALA A 134 -25.22 46.92 42.87
CA ALA A 134 -25.90 47.44 41.67
C ALA A 134 -26.50 48.84 41.93
N PRO A 135 -26.79 49.61 40.87
CA PRO A 135 -27.87 50.59 40.90
C PRO A 135 -29.00 50.24 39.91
N VAL A 136 -30.22 50.54 40.33
CA VAL A 136 -31.46 50.54 39.51
C VAL A 136 -31.90 52.00 39.34
N VAL A 137 -32.48 52.34 38.18
CA VAL A 137 -33.62 53.29 37.95
C VAL A 137 -33.69 53.61 36.45
N ALA A 138 -34.90 53.95 35.96
CA ALA A 138 -35.27 53.92 34.54
C ALA A 138 -35.57 55.34 33.91
N PRO A 139 -36.53 55.53 32.97
CA PRO A 139 -36.41 56.41 31.77
C PRO A 139 -36.92 57.87 32.07
N PRO A 140 -37.20 58.83 31.13
CA PRO A 140 -37.61 58.72 29.70
C PRO A 140 -37.23 59.90 28.73
N VAL A 141 -37.97 60.04 27.60
CA VAL A 141 -38.37 61.28 26.86
C VAL A 141 -37.83 61.56 25.43
N VAL A 142 -38.71 61.24 24.44
CA VAL A 142 -39.19 62.04 23.28
C VAL A 142 -38.37 62.25 21.96
N SER A 143 -39.16 62.19 20.88
CA SER A 143 -38.96 62.32 19.41
C SER A 143 -38.80 63.81 18.93
N PRO A 144 -39.07 64.22 17.65
CA PRO A 144 -39.28 63.50 16.37
C PRO A 144 -38.53 64.10 15.13
N ALA A 145 -38.59 63.41 13.97
CA ALA A 145 -38.71 64.05 12.64
C ALA A 145 -38.99 63.03 11.49
N THR A 146 -40.21 63.06 10.96
CA THR A 146 -40.59 62.67 9.57
C THR A 146 -40.94 63.99 8.81
N PRO A 147 -41.26 64.06 7.50
CA PRO A 147 -41.81 63.04 6.57
C PRO A 147 -41.06 63.00 5.20
N GLN A 148 -41.42 62.32 4.09
CA GLN A 148 -42.70 62.15 3.36
C GLN A 148 -42.61 60.93 2.38
N VAL A 149 -43.71 60.16 2.20
CA VAL A 149 -44.52 59.99 0.94
C VAL A 149 -43.87 59.04 -0.11
N GLU A 150 -44.52 58.07 -0.76
CA GLU A 150 -45.91 58.00 -1.25
C GLU A 150 -46.52 56.56 -1.30
N SER A 151 -47.83 56.52 -1.59
CA SER A 151 -48.78 55.44 -1.97
C SER A 151 -48.25 54.14 -2.63
N ARG A 152 -48.97 53.02 -2.82
CA ARG A 152 -50.41 52.60 -2.79
C ARG A 152 -50.41 51.04 -2.80
N THR A 153 -51.44 50.23 -2.53
CA THR A 153 -52.88 50.36 -2.21
C THR A 153 -53.29 49.16 -1.31
N GLN A 154 -54.45 49.20 -0.65
CA GLN A 154 -55.13 48.02 -0.07
C GLN A 154 -56.19 47.45 -1.03
N ALA A 155 -56.59 46.19 -0.85
CA ALA A 155 -58.01 45.83 -0.69
C ALA A 155 -58.13 44.36 -0.25
N ALA A 156 -58.69 44.14 0.93
CA ALA A 156 -59.30 42.86 1.31
C ALA A 156 -60.81 43.05 1.35
N SER A 157 -61.59 42.03 0.99
CA SER A 157 -62.97 41.91 1.47
C SER A 157 -63.33 40.44 1.66
N SER A 158 -63.92 40.17 2.81
CA SER A 158 -64.41 38.86 3.22
C SER A 158 -65.94 38.84 3.14
N SER A 159 -66.53 37.74 2.69
CA SER A 159 -67.91 37.40 3.03
C SER A 159 -68.19 35.89 2.91
N SER A 160 -69.15 35.44 3.69
CA SER A 160 -69.70 34.08 3.80
C SER A 160 -71.01 34.21 4.59
N PRO A 161 -71.91 33.21 4.66
CA PRO A 161 -72.24 32.15 3.69
C PRO A 161 -73.78 32.08 3.41
N VAL A 162 -74.23 31.35 2.37
CA VAL A 162 -75.67 30.99 2.20
C VAL A 162 -75.82 29.51 1.78
N LYS A 163 -76.91 28.87 2.22
CA LYS A 163 -77.19 27.41 2.18
C LYS A 163 -78.08 26.96 1.01
N LYS A 164 -78.16 25.61 0.85
CA LYS A 164 -79.06 24.73 0.04
C LYS A 164 -78.45 24.26 -1.30
N ALA A 165 -78.64 23.01 -1.75
CA ALA A 165 -79.36 21.85 -1.20
C ALA A 165 -78.66 20.51 -1.57
N GLU A 166 -79.12 19.40 -0.96
CA GLU A 166 -78.57 18.05 -1.14
C GLU A 166 -78.87 17.41 -2.51
N ALA A 167 -77.91 16.63 -3.01
CA ALA A 167 -78.15 15.45 -3.84
C ALA A 167 -77.03 14.43 -3.62
N ASN A 168 -77.37 13.21 -3.20
CA ASN A 168 -76.42 12.10 -3.01
C ASN A 168 -76.29 11.27 -4.33
N PRO A 169 -75.38 10.30 -4.47
CA PRO A 169 -74.20 10.48 -5.29
C PRO A 169 -74.22 9.66 -6.59
N LYS A 170 -73.34 10.03 -7.54
CA LYS A 170 -72.95 9.18 -8.67
C LYS A 170 -71.43 8.92 -8.59
N PRO A 171 -70.94 7.69 -8.74
CA PRO A 171 -69.54 7.37 -8.45
C PRO A 171 -68.61 7.98 -9.51
N ALA A 172 -67.95 9.09 -9.16
CA ALA A 172 -66.79 9.58 -9.89
C ALA A 172 -65.65 8.57 -9.71
N GLY A 173 -64.99 8.20 -10.82
CA GLY A 173 -64.02 7.11 -10.85
C GLY A 173 -62.83 7.31 -9.91
N LYS A 174 -62.13 6.20 -9.63
CA LYS A 174 -60.84 6.22 -8.93
C LYS A 174 -59.95 7.31 -9.52
N PRO A 175 -59.27 8.16 -8.73
CA PRO A 175 -58.22 9.00 -9.27
C PRO A 175 -57.17 8.08 -9.89
N GLU A 176 -56.85 8.28 -11.17
CA GLU A 176 -55.73 7.58 -11.78
C GLU A 176 -54.46 7.89 -10.97
N PRO A 177 -53.63 6.89 -10.66
CA PRO A 177 -52.39 7.14 -9.96
C PRO A 177 -51.49 7.97 -10.87
N LYS A 178 -51.33 9.26 -10.55
CA LYS A 178 -50.29 10.10 -11.14
C LYS A 178 -48.98 9.32 -11.01
N GLN A 179 -48.42 8.89 -12.13
CA GLN A 179 -47.18 8.13 -12.15
C GLN A 179 -46.12 8.92 -11.40
N ALA A 180 -45.63 8.38 -10.29
CA ALA A 180 -44.67 9.08 -9.45
C ALA A 180 -43.42 9.37 -10.29
N GLU A 181 -43.12 10.66 -10.51
CA GLU A 181 -41.98 11.04 -11.33
C GLU A 181 -40.71 10.38 -10.78
N PRO A 182 -39.89 9.74 -11.65
CA PRO A 182 -38.73 8.99 -11.20
C PRO A 182 -37.77 9.93 -10.47
N LYS A 183 -37.54 9.66 -9.19
CA LYS A 183 -36.70 10.46 -8.28
C LYS A 183 -35.36 10.80 -8.95
N ARG A 184 -35.20 12.06 -9.33
CA ARG A 184 -34.01 12.57 -10.01
C ARG A 184 -32.90 12.85 -8.99
N TYR A 185 -31.66 12.55 -9.38
CA TYR A 185 -30.46 12.82 -8.60
C TYR A 185 -29.64 13.87 -9.33
N GLY A 186 -29.99 15.14 -9.10
CA GLY A 186 -29.52 16.27 -9.90
C GLY A 186 -30.18 16.30 -11.27
N ALA A 187 -29.40 16.50 -12.32
CA ALA A 187 -29.89 16.59 -13.71
C ALA A 187 -30.37 15.24 -14.30
N TYR A 188 -30.02 14.11 -13.69
CA TYR A 188 -30.25 12.77 -14.26
C TYR A 188 -31.16 11.90 -13.38
N THR A 189 -31.91 11.01 -14.03
CA THR A 189 -32.65 9.92 -13.35
C THR A 189 -31.69 8.82 -12.87
N LEU A 190 -32.12 8.00 -11.92
CA LEU A 190 -31.33 6.85 -11.44
C LEU A 190 -30.97 5.87 -12.60
N ARG A 191 -31.89 5.65 -13.55
CA ARG A 191 -31.63 4.81 -14.74
C ARG A 191 -30.55 5.41 -15.65
N GLN A 192 -30.54 6.73 -15.84
CA GLN A 192 -29.48 7.40 -16.60
C GLN A 192 -28.12 7.31 -15.89
N TRP A 193 -28.08 7.48 -14.56
CA TRP A 193 -26.86 7.26 -13.77
C TRP A 193 -26.33 5.82 -13.86
N ILE A 194 -27.21 4.82 -13.79
CA ILE A 194 -26.83 3.41 -13.97
C ILE A 194 -26.33 3.20 -15.41
N GLY A 195 -27.00 3.75 -16.42
CA GLY A 195 -26.59 3.67 -17.81
C GLY A 195 -25.24 4.30 -18.11
N THR A 196 -24.95 5.49 -17.56
CA THR A 196 -23.64 6.15 -17.74
C THR A 196 -22.53 5.42 -17.00
N ILE A 197 -22.77 4.96 -15.77
CA ILE A 197 -21.79 4.14 -15.02
C ILE A 197 -21.51 2.82 -15.77
N ALA A 198 -22.54 2.14 -16.26
CA ALA A 198 -22.38 0.91 -17.06
C ALA A 198 -21.60 1.17 -18.36
N ALA A 199 -21.91 2.25 -19.09
CA ALA A 199 -21.18 2.63 -20.29
C ALA A 199 -19.70 2.96 -20.02
N VAL A 200 -19.40 3.64 -18.92
CA VAL A 200 -18.02 3.90 -18.47
C VAL A 200 -17.30 2.60 -18.11
N ILE A 201 -17.94 1.69 -17.38
CA ILE A 201 -17.36 0.38 -17.06
C ILE A 201 -17.06 -0.42 -18.33
N VAL A 202 -18.02 -0.51 -19.26
CA VAL A 202 -17.83 -1.20 -20.56
C VAL A 202 -16.71 -0.55 -21.37
N GLY A 203 -16.65 0.79 -21.43
CA GLY A 203 -15.57 1.52 -22.09
C GLY A 203 -14.19 1.23 -21.49
N LEU A 204 -14.09 1.15 -20.15
CA LEU A 204 -12.86 0.77 -19.46
C LEU A 204 -12.47 -0.70 -19.70
N GLN A 205 -13.44 -1.61 -19.78
CA GLN A 205 -13.17 -3.02 -20.12
C GLN A 205 -12.70 -3.19 -21.56
N ILE A 206 -13.30 -2.47 -22.52
CA ILE A 206 -12.83 -2.44 -23.91
C ILE A 206 -11.43 -1.86 -23.99
N LEU A 207 -11.15 -0.75 -23.30
CA LEU A 207 -9.82 -0.15 -23.25
C LEU A 207 -8.78 -1.12 -22.64
N ALA A 208 -9.12 -1.80 -21.54
CA ALA A 208 -8.26 -2.80 -20.93
C ALA A 208 -7.98 -3.97 -21.89
N LEU A 209 -9.01 -4.49 -22.58
CA LEU A 209 -8.86 -5.53 -23.60
C LEU A 209 -7.94 -5.08 -24.74
N VAL A 210 -8.10 -3.85 -25.24
CA VAL A 210 -7.22 -3.29 -26.28
C VAL A 210 -5.77 -3.20 -25.78
N VAL A 211 -5.54 -2.71 -24.56
CA VAL A 211 -4.19 -2.67 -23.95
C VAL A 211 -3.57 -4.07 -23.85
N VAL A 212 -4.35 -5.08 -23.44
CA VAL A 212 -3.89 -6.47 -23.35
C VAL A 212 -3.54 -7.06 -24.71
N LEU A 213 -4.39 -6.83 -25.72
CA LEU A 213 -4.14 -7.32 -27.08
C LEU A 213 -2.92 -6.64 -27.71
N VAL A 214 -2.75 -5.32 -27.51
CA VAL A 214 -1.56 -4.58 -27.96
C VAL A 214 -0.31 -5.08 -27.25
N ALA A 215 -0.33 -5.24 -25.92
CA ALA A 215 0.80 -5.73 -25.15
C ALA A 215 1.20 -7.17 -25.56
N ARG A 216 0.22 -8.05 -25.76
CA ARG A 216 0.46 -9.42 -26.26
C ARG A 216 1.01 -9.44 -27.68
N GLY A 217 0.54 -8.54 -28.55
CA GLY A 217 1.08 -8.36 -29.90
C GLY A 217 2.52 -7.86 -29.90
N LEU A 218 2.85 -6.88 -29.05
CA LEU A 218 4.22 -6.40 -28.86
C LEU A 218 5.16 -7.51 -28.38
N MET A 219 4.70 -8.37 -27.47
CA MET A 219 5.49 -9.53 -26.99
C MET A 219 5.74 -10.61 -28.07
N GLN A 220 5.13 -10.55 -29.25
CA GLN A 220 5.48 -11.42 -30.39
C GLN A 220 6.62 -10.85 -31.25
N ILE A 221 7.12 -9.64 -30.96
CA ILE A 221 8.19 -9.00 -31.73
C ILE A 221 9.54 -9.39 -31.11
N ASP A 222 10.44 -10.00 -31.89
CA ASP A 222 11.78 -10.44 -31.43
C ASP A 222 12.55 -9.35 -30.67
N ALA A 223 12.50 -8.10 -31.14
CA ALA A 223 13.14 -6.96 -30.49
C ALA A 223 12.59 -6.70 -29.06
N VAL A 224 11.30 -6.92 -28.84
CA VAL A 224 10.65 -6.77 -27.53
C VAL A 224 10.96 -7.97 -26.64
N GLN A 225 11.01 -9.18 -27.19
CA GLN A 225 11.45 -10.37 -26.45
C GLN A 225 12.90 -10.23 -25.98
N ASN A 226 13.81 -9.82 -26.87
CA ASN A 226 15.21 -9.54 -26.55
C ASN A 226 15.35 -8.42 -25.50
N PHE A 227 14.51 -7.40 -25.56
CA PHE A 227 14.46 -6.35 -24.53
C PHE A 227 14.04 -6.91 -23.16
N VAL A 228 12.97 -7.72 -23.08
CA VAL A 228 12.51 -8.34 -21.83
C VAL A 228 13.49 -9.40 -21.32
N GLN A 229 14.24 -10.08 -22.18
CA GLN A 229 15.33 -10.99 -21.77
C GLN A 229 16.53 -10.21 -21.21
N THR A 230 16.85 -9.04 -21.78
CA THR A 230 17.92 -8.16 -21.29
C THR A 230 17.54 -7.47 -19.96
N TYR A 231 16.25 -7.16 -19.81
CA TYR A 231 15.68 -6.49 -18.64
C TYR A 231 14.52 -7.34 -18.09
N PRO A 232 14.80 -8.36 -17.25
CA PRO A 232 13.80 -9.36 -16.83
C PRO A 232 12.64 -8.77 -16.00
N GLY A 233 12.84 -7.58 -15.44
CA GLY A 233 11.86 -6.87 -14.63
C GLY A 233 12.43 -6.33 -13.31
N HIS A 234 13.60 -6.78 -12.88
CA HIS A 234 14.28 -6.32 -11.66
C HIS A 234 15.71 -5.83 -11.96
N SER A 235 16.17 -4.85 -11.19
CA SER A 235 17.58 -4.47 -11.14
C SER A 235 18.33 -5.37 -10.16
N GLU A 236 19.60 -5.64 -10.44
CA GLU A 236 20.47 -6.27 -9.45
C GLU A 236 20.76 -5.31 -8.29
N LEU A 237 20.61 -5.80 -7.06
CA LEU A 237 20.91 -5.01 -5.86
C LEU A 237 22.40 -5.12 -5.51
N PRO A 238 22.99 -4.12 -4.81
CA PRO A 238 24.35 -4.22 -4.30
C PRO A 238 24.54 -5.48 -3.43
N GLU A 239 25.73 -6.09 -3.45
CA GLU A 239 26.04 -7.30 -2.65
C GLU A 239 25.82 -7.10 -1.13
N SER A 240 25.88 -5.85 -0.65
CA SER A 240 25.61 -5.48 0.74
C SER A 240 24.12 -5.29 1.07
N ALA A 241 23.21 -5.48 0.10
CA ALA A 241 21.78 -5.33 0.31
C ALA A 241 21.22 -6.46 1.20
N PRO A 242 20.47 -6.14 2.26
CA PRO A 242 20.00 -7.14 3.21
C PRO A 242 18.89 -8.01 2.62
N VAL A 243 19.14 -9.31 2.48
CA VAL A 243 18.11 -10.29 2.10
C VAL A 243 17.10 -10.47 3.26
N GLY A 244 15.82 -10.60 2.90
CA GLY A 244 14.72 -10.81 3.83
C GLY A 244 14.03 -9.55 4.35
N VAL A 245 12.89 -9.76 4.99
CA VAL A 245 12.07 -8.71 5.62
C VAL A 245 12.24 -8.81 7.13
N PRO A 246 12.87 -7.82 7.80
CA PRO A 246 13.02 -7.84 9.25
C PRO A 246 11.66 -7.59 9.93
N ALA A 247 11.47 -8.14 11.13
CA ALA A 247 10.22 -7.99 11.89
C ALA A 247 9.78 -6.52 12.09
N TRP A 248 10.74 -5.59 12.16
CA TRP A 248 10.42 -4.16 12.27
C TRP A 248 9.70 -3.60 11.04
N LEU A 249 10.04 -4.09 9.85
CA LEU A 249 9.44 -3.64 8.59
C LEU A 249 7.99 -4.16 8.48
N ALA A 250 7.71 -5.36 9.00
CA ALA A 250 6.37 -5.93 9.07
C ALA A 250 5.43 -5.14 10.02
N TRP A 251 5.85 -4.83 11.26
CA TRP A 251 5.01 -4.03 12.15
C TRP A 251 4.92 -2.56 11.72
N GLN A 252 5.94 -2.01 11.07
CA GLN A 252 5.88 -0.69 10.41
C GLN A 252 4.82 -0.68 9.29
N HIS A 253 4.79 -1.70 8.44
CA HIS A 253 3.79 -1.84 7.38
C HIS A 253 2.37 -1.89 7.95
N PHE A 254 2.13 -2.71 8.99
CA PHE A 254 0.85 -2.76 9.70
C PHE A 254 0.45 -1.40 10.29
N LEU A 255 1.34 -0.75 11.03
CA LEU A 255 1.04 0.53 11.69
C LEU A 255 0.79 1.65 10.68
N ASN A 256 1.52 1.69 9.56
CA ASN A 256 1.26 2.61 8.47
C ASN A 256 -0.11 2.34 7.82
N MET A 257 -0.47 1.08 7.55
CA MET A 257 -1.79 0.71 7.03
C MET A 257 -2.93 1.14 7.98
N PHE A 258 -2.75 0.87 9.28
CA PHE A 258 -3.70 1.24 10.34
C PHE A 258 -3.94 2.76 10.38
N LEU A 259 -2.86 3.54 10.43
CA LEU A 259 -2.94 5.00 10.48
C LEU A 259 -3.54 5.54 9.18
N MET A 260 -3.12 5.05 8.02
CA MET A 260 -3.58 5.54 6.71
C MET A 260 -5.09 5.37 6.52
N VAL A 261 -5.68 4.25 6.96
CA VAL A 261 -7.15 4.04 6.94
C VAL A 261 -7.88 5.09 7.78
N LEU A 262 -7.36 5.42 8.97
CA LEU A 262 -7.97 6.40 9.87
C LEU A 262 -7.74 7.85 9.38
N ILE A 263 -6.57 8.15 8.79
CA ILE A 263 -6.22 9.45 8.21
C ILE A 263 -7.08 9.75 6.99
N ILE A 264 -7.18 8.83 6.02
CA ILE A 264 -8.03 9.01 4.83
C ILE A 264 -9.49 9.22 5.24
N ARG A 265 -9.99 8.42 6.19
CA ARG A 265 -11.37 8.57 6.70
C ARG A 265 -11.60 9.92 7.37
N SER A 266 -10.70 10.33 8.28
CA SER A 266 -10.83 11.61 9.00
C SER A 266 -10.66 12.81 8.06
N GLY A 267 -9.77 12.76 7.08
CA GLY A 267 -9.62 13.79 6.05
C GLY A 267 -10.87 13.93 5.17
N LEU A 268 -11.49 12.80 4.78
CA LEU A 268 -12.78 12.80 4.09
C LEU A 268 -13.93 13.35 4.97
N GLN A 269 -13.88 13.12 6.28
CA GLN A 269 -14.83 13.73 7.23
C GLN A 269 -14.61 15.24 7.32
N VAL A 270 -13.37 15.73 7.53
CA VAL A 270 -13.04 17.17 7.54
C VAL A 270 -13.53 17.88 6.28
N ARG A 271 -13.39 17.25 5.10
CA ARG A 271 -13.86 17.82 3.82
C ARG A 271 -15.39 17.85 3.66
N ARG A 272 -16.14 17.04 4.43
CA ARG A 272 -17.61 16.91 4.35
C ARG A 272 -18.34 17.51 5.56
N GLU A 273 -17.62 17.80 6.64
CA GLU A 273 -18.16 18.35 7.90
C GLU A 273 -18.60 19.80 7.71
N THR A 274 -19.91 20.03 7.74
CA THR A 274 -20.52 21.38 7.72
C THR A 274 -20.94 21.86 9.11
N LYS A 275 -21.18 20.94 10.05
CA LYS A 275 -21.61 21.20 11.42
C LYS A 275 -20.88 20.24 12.38
N PRO A 276 -19.81 20.69 13.05
CA PRO A 276 -19.10 19.88 14.04
C PRO A 276 -20.00 19.39 15.17
N ALA A 277 -19.85 18.13 15.57
CA ALA A 277 -20.57 17.55 16.71
C ALA A 277 -19.98 18.03 18.07
N ALA A 278 -18.68 18.30 18.10
CA ALA A 278 -17.95 18.80 19.26
C ALA A 278 -16.75 19.65 18.81
N TYR A 279 -16.31 20.53 19.69
CA TYR A 279 -15.14 21.39 19.49
C TYR A 279 -14.06 21.07 20.52
N TRP A 280 -12.81 21.11 20.08
CA TRP A 280 -11.62 21.02 20.93
C TRP A 280 -10.88 22.37 20.95
N THR A 281 -10.32 22.70 22.11
CA THR A 281 -9.54 23.93 22.35
C THR A 281 -8.22 23.55 23.02
N PRO A 282 -7.04 23.93 22.47
CA PRO A 282 -5.75 23.62 23.09
C PRO A 282 -5.62 24.24 24.50
N LYS A 283 -4.84 23.60 25.38
CA LYS A 283 -4.38 24.24 26.62
C LYS A 283 -3.63 25.54 26.28
N GLY A 284 -3.96 26.64 26.96
CA GLY A 284 -3.34 27.96 26.74
C GLY A 284 -3.78 28.71 25.46
N SER A 285 -4.76 28.21 24.71
CA SER A 285 -5.29 28.89 23.51
C SER A 285 -6.80 29.11 23.62
N SER A 286 -7.31 30.15 22.94
CA SER A 286 -8.75 30.39 22.75
C SER A 286 -9.28 29.86 21.41
N LYS A 287 -8.39 29.40 20.52
CA LYS A 287 -8.74 28.94 19.17
C LYS A 287 -9.42 27.57 19.21
N LYS A 288 -10.71 27.54 18.89
CA LYS A 288 -11.50 26.30 18.75
C LYS A 288 -11.29 25.68 17.37
N VAL A 289 -11.18 24.36 17.32
CA VAL A 289 -11.27 23.54 16.09
C VAL A 289 -12.30 22.42 16.29
N SER A 290 -12.78 21.79 15.22
CA SER A 290 -13.66 20.63 15.37
C SER A 290 -12.88 19.44 15.94
N LEU A 291 -13.58 18.56 16.66
CA LEU A 291 -12.99 17.31 17.16
C LEU A 291 -12.49 16.43 16.00
N THR A 292 -13.11 16.53 14.82
CA THR A 292 -12.73 15.85 13.58
C THR A 292 -11.37 16.36 13.05
N ILE A 293 -11.16 17.68 13.03
CA ILE A 293 -9.85 18.28 12.69
C ILE A 293 -8.79 17.86 13.71
N TRP A 294 -9.12 17.87 15.01
CA TRP A 294 -8.19 17.42 16.06
C TRP A 294 -7.78 15.96 15.87
N LEU A 295 -8.73 15.07 15.57
CA LEU A 295 -8.46 13.64 15.34
C LEU A 295 -7.55 13.43 14.12
N HIS A 296 -7.84 14.09 13.00
CA HIS A 296 -7.00 14.03 11.80
C HIS A 296 -5.57 14.47 12.13
N GLN A 297 -5.43 15.65 12.76
CA GLN A 297 -4.13 16.19 13.16
C GLN A 297 -3.35 15.28 14.12
N ALA A 298 -4.03 14.61 15.05
CA ALA A 298 -3.40 13.69 15.99
C ALA A 298 -2.90 12.42 15.29
N LEU A 299 -3.69 11.87 14.36
CA LEU A 299 -3.30 10.73 13.54
C LEU A 299 -2.12 11.09 12.62
N ASP A 300 -2.13 12.29 12.01
CA ASP A 300 -1.02 12.79 11.19
C ASP A 300 0.28 12.89 12.00
N VAL A 301 0.22 13.39 13.24
CA VAL A 301 1.41 13.45 14.12
C VAL A 301 1.93 12.05 14.45
N LEU A 302 1.04 11.09 14.79
CA LEU A 302 1.44 9.70 15.00
C LEU A 302 2.07 9.09 13.74
N TRP A 303 1.53 9.40 12.56
CA TRP A 303 2.05 8.94 11.27
C TRP A 303 3.41 9.57 10.91
N LEU A 304 3.63 10.84 11.23
CA LEU A 304 4.94 11.50 11.05
C LEU A 304 5.99 10.92 12.01
N VAL A 305 5.65 10.65 13.28
CA VAL A 305 6.55 9.96 14.22
C VAL A 305 6.85 8.55 13.73
N ASN A 306 5.83 7.81 13.29
CA ASN A 306 6.02 6.48 12.72
C ASN A 306 6.92 6.50 11.48
N GLY A 307 6.68 7.44 10.56
CA GLY A 307 7.47 7.65 9.35
C GLY A 307 8.92 8.04 9.63
N LEU A 308 9.17 8.84 10.68
CA LEU A 308 10.53 9.16 11.12
C LEU A 308 11.26 7.90 11.63
N ILE A 309 10.61 7.08 12.46
CA ILE A 309 11.16 5.80 12.94
C ILE A 309 11.43 4.86 11.75
N PHE A 310 10.48 4.76 10.81
CA PHE A 310 10.63 3.98 9.58
C PHE A 310 11.86 4.43 8.78
N VAL A 311 12.01 5.72 8.50
CA VAL A 311 13.15 6.26 7.73
C VAL A 311 14.48 5.98 8.44
N ILE A 312 14.55 6.17 9.76
CA ILE A 312 15.76 5.88 10.54
C ILE A 312 16.13 4.39 10.42
N LEU A 313 15.18 3.48 10.66
CA LEU A 313 15.42 2.03 10.58
C LEU A 313 15.74 1.56 9.15
N LEU A 314 15.07 2.13 8.15
CA LEU A 314 15.27 1.84 6.73
C LEU A 314 16.71 2.12 6.29
N PHE A 315 17.27 3.27 6.69
CA PHE A 315 18.67 3.59 6.41
C PHE A 315 19.65 2.82 7.31
N ALA A 316 19.39 2.75 8.62
CA ALA A 316 20.27 2.08 9.58
C ALA A 316 20.43 0.57 9.34
N THR A 317 19.44 -0.09 8.73
CA THR A 317 19.48 -1.54 8.44
C THR A 317 19.76 -1.88 6.97
N GLY A 318 20.07 -0.89 6.12
CA GLY A 318 20.34 -1.10 4.69
C GLY A 318 19.11 -1.42 3.82
N GLN A 319 17.92 -1.58 4.41
CA GLN A 319 16.69 -1.94 3.69
C GLN A 319 16.25 -0.87 2.66
N TRP A 320 16.77 0.36 2.77
CA TRP A 320 16.58 1.42 1.77
C TRP A 320 16.95 0.97 0.34
N MET A 321 17.95 0.09 0.18
CA MET A 321 18.42 -0.39 -1.14
C MET A 321 17.32 -1.10 -1.94
N LYS A 322 16.31 -1.68 -1.28
CA LYS A 322 15.18 -2.32 -1.97
C LYS A 322 14.21 -1.33 -2.60
N ILE A 323 14.10 -0.11 -2.06
CA ILE A 323 13.07 0.87 -2.46
C ILE A 323 13.62 2.18 -3.01
N VAL A 324 14.95 2.35 -3.06
CA VAL A 324 15.64 3.44 -3.74
C VAL A 324 16.41 2.86 -4.91
N PRO A 325 16.21 3.33 -6.15
CA PRO A 325 17.01 2.86 -7.29
C PRO A 325 18.51 3.07 -7.07
N THR A 326 19.27 1.98 -7.17
CA THR A 326 20.74 1.97 -7.09
C THR A 326 21.42 2.01 -8.46
N SER A 327 20.64 1.86 -9.53
CA SER A 327 21.11 1.68 -10.91
C SER A 327 20.09 2.23 -11.92
N TRP A 328 20.58 2.60 -13.12
CA TRP A 328 19.74 3.19 -14.18
C TRP A 328 18.93 2.16 -14.98
N ASP A 329 19.25 0.88 -14.87
CA ASP A 329 18.49 -0.22 -15.46
C ASP A 329 17.09 -0.41 -14.83
N VAL A 330 16.80 0.26 -13.72
CA VAL A 330 15.46 0.26 -13.10
C VAL A 330 14.37 0.72 -14.07
N PHE A 331 14.68 1.67 -14.96
CA PHE A 331 13.71 2.25 -15.89
C PHE A 331 13.33 1.26 -17.00
N PRO A 332 14.26 0.65 -17.75
CA PRO A 332 13.90 -0.41 -18.69
C PRO A 332 13.31 -1.64 -18.00
N ASN A 333 13.78 -2.03 -16.81
CA ASN A 333 13.15 -3.11 -16.02
C ASN A 333 11.70 -2.78 -15.61
N ALA A 334 11.40 -1.52 -15.25
CA ALA A 334 10.03 -1.09 -14.96
C ALA A 334 9.13 -1.12 -16.20
N ILE A 335 9.68 -0.82 -17.39
CA ILE A 335 8.97 -0.97 -18.67
C ILE A 335 8.69 -2.45 -18.95
N SER A 336 9.66 -3.34 -18.78
CA SER A 336 9.47 -4.79 -18.91
C SER A 336 8.42 -5.33 -17.95
N ALA A 337 8.48 -4.98 -16.66
CA ALA A 337 7.49 -5.40 -15.67
C ALA A 337 6.08 -4.86 -15.99
N GLY A 338 5.98 -3.59 -16.42
CA GLY A 338 4.73 -2.99 -16.87
C GLY A 338 4.15 -3.66 -18.11
N LEU A 339 4.98 -4.04 -19.07
CA LEU A 339 4.57 -4.78 -20.27
C LEU A 339 4.09 -6.19 -19.92
N GLN A 340 4.82 -6.92 -19.06
CA GLN A 340 4.40 -8.23 -18.56
C GLN A 340 3.02 -8.15 -17.90
N TYR A 341 2.82 -7.25 -16.93
CA TYR A 341 1.52 -7.01 -16.30
C TYR A 341 0.42 -6.64 -17.31
N ALA A 342 0.74 -5.82 -18.33
CA ALA A 342 -0.20 -5.46 -19.38
C ALA A 342 -0.63 -6.65 -20.25
N THR A 343 0.16 -7.73 -20.35
CA THR A 343 -0.27 -8.97 -21.04
C THR A 343 -1.21 -9.86 -20.23
N LEU A 344 -1.53 -9.48 -18.98
CA LEU A 344 -2.13 -10.33 -17.95
C LEU A 344 -1.23 -11.50 -17.51
N TYR A 345 0.07 -11.39 -17.73
CA TYR A 345 1.08 -12.24 -17.11
C TYR A 345 1.60 -11.54 -15.86
N TRP A 346 1.32 -12.11 -14.69
CA TRP A 346 1.79 -11.60 -13.41
C TRP A 346 2.80 -12.58 -12.83
N PRO A 347 4.11 -12.31 -13.00
CA PRO A 347 5.16 -13.06 -12.32
C PRO A 347 4.90 -13.16 -10.81
N THR A 348 5.34 -14.27 -10.21
CA THR A 348 5.41 -14.36 -8.75
C THR A 348 6.60 -13.55 -8.27
N GLU A 349 6.35 -12.54 -7.46
CA GLU A 349 7.36 -11.56 -7.05
C GLU A 349 8.22 -12.08 -5.90
N ASN A 350 9.52 -11.75 -5.91
CA ASN A 350 10.46 -12.16 -4.86
C ASN A 350 10.80 -11.04 -3.87
N GLY A 351 9.76 -10.40 -3.31
CA GLY A 351 9.84 -9.31 -2.33
C GLY A 351 10.68 -9.60 -1.07
N TRP A 352 11.05 -10.86 -0.83
CA TRP A 352 12.04 -11.24 0.18
C TRP A 352 13.44 -10.71 -0.17
N VAL A 353 13.83 -10.84 -1.44
CA VAL A 353 15.13 -10.42 -1.97
C VAL A 353 15.07 -9.00 -2.52
N HIS A 354 14.19 -8.75 -3.49
CA HIS A 354 14.12 -7.52 -4.26
C HIS A 354 12.67 -7.21 -4.69
N TYR A 355 12.43 -6.00 -5.18
CA TYR A 355 11.19 -5.64 -5.87
C TYR A 355 11.47 -5.44 -7.35
N ASN A 356 10.50 -5.73 -8.23
CA ASN A 356 10.64 -5.37 -9.64
C ASN A 356 10.74 -3.85 -9.83
N GLY A 357 11.28 -3.39 -10.96
CA GLY A 357 11.56 -1.97 -11.19
C GLY A 357 10.33 -1.07 -11.11
N LEU A 358 9.16 -1.57 -11.53
CA LEU A 358 7.90 -0.82 -11.44
C LEU A 358 7.44 -0.67 -9.99
N GLN A 359 7.56 -1.73 -9.18
CA GLN A 359 7.32 -1.69 -7.74
C GLN A 359 8.33 -0.77 -7.03
N GLN A 360 9.63 -0.92 -7.30
CA GLN A 360 10.69 -0.10 -6.68
C GLN A 360 10.48 1.40 -6.95
N LEU A 361 10.22 1.80 -8.20
CA LEU A 361 9.92 3.20 -8.54
C LEU A 361 8.63 3.68 -7.86
N THR A 362 7.59 2.84 -7.81
CA THR A 362 6.32 3.22 -7.15
C THR A 362 6.53 3.41 -5.64
N TYR A 363 7.30 2.55 -4.98
CA TYR A 363 7.64 2.66 -3.57
C TYR A 363 8.54 3.87 -3.29
N PHE A 364 9.53 4.14 -4.16
CA PHE A 364 10.34 5.34 -4.08
C PHE A 364 9.48 6.61 -4.12
N VAL A 365 8.60 6.74 -5.11
CA VAL A 365 7.68 7.88 -5.24
C VAL A 365 6.75 7.97 -4.03
N THR A 366 6.21 6.85 -3.55
CA THR A 366 5.28 6.83 -2.41
C THR A 366 5.96 7.31 -1.12
N VAL A 367 7.15 6.77 -0.83
CA VAL A 367 7.88 7.00 0.44
C VAL A 367 8.64 8.32 0.45
N PHE A 368 9.32 8.68 -0.65
CA PHE A 368 10.24 9.83 -0.69
C PHE A 368 9.66 11.07 -1.40
N ILE A 369 8.49 10.99 -2.04
CA ILE A 369 7.85 12.13 -2.70
C ILE A 369 6.44 12.36 -2.15
N ALA A 370 5.53 11.40 -2.28
CA ALA A 370 4.13 11.57 -1.91
C ALA A 370 3.94 11.75 -0.39
N ALA A 371 4.64 10.96 0.44
CA ALA A 371 4.57 11.08 1.89
C ALA A 371 5.14 12.42 2.42
N PRO A 372 6.35 12.87 2.02
CA PRO A 372 6.83 14.21 2.34
C PRO A 372 5.91 15.32 1.84
N LEU A 373 5.32 15.19 0.63
CA LEU A 373 4.39 16.18 0.11
C LEU A 373 3.09 16.25 0.93
N ALA A 374 2.56 15.10 1.39
CA ALA A 374 1.44 15.06 2.34
C ALA A 374 1.81 15.71 3.69
N ALA A 375 2.99 15.43 4.22
CA ALA A 375 3.50 16.01 5.46
C ALA A 375 3.60 17.54 5.39
N ILE A 376 4.23 18.07 4.34
CA ILE A 376 4.43 19.51 4.14
C ILE A 376 3.08 20.23 3.96
N THR A 377 2.20 19.67 3.12
CA THR A 377 0.87 20.25 2.86
C THR A 377 -0.07 20.16 4.07
N GLY A 378 -0.01 19.06 4.84
CA GLY A 378 -0.74 18.86 6.08
C GLY A 378 -0.27 19.82 7.17
N PHE A 379 1.05 19.91 7.41
CA PHE A 379 1.63 20.87 8.37
C PHE A 379 1.22 22.31 8.07
N ARG A 380 1.11 22.69 6.80
CA ARG A 380 0.64 24.04 6.42
C ARG A 380 -0.82 24.33 6.77
N MET A 381 -1.66 23.31 6.84
CA MET A 381 -3.07 23.42 7.23
C MET A 381 -3.30 23.12 8.73
N SER A 382 -2.25 22.69 9.45
CA SER A 382 -2.29 22.33 10.86
C SER A 382 -2.59 23.50 11.80
N THR A 383 -2.99 23.16 13.03
CA THR A 383 -3.03 24.11 14.15
C THR A 383 -1.64 24.50 14.67
N LEU A 384 -0.57 23.84 14.21
CA LEU A 384 0.82 24.08 14.61
C LEU A 384 1.52 25.11 13.73
N TRP A 385 0.90 25.53 12.63
CA TRP A 385 1.47 26.52 11.73
C TRP A 385 1.62 27.91 12.40
N PRO A 386 2.78 28.59 12.29
CA PRO A 386 3.01 29.88 12.94
C PRO A 386 2.30 31.02 12.20
N GLU A 387 1.00 31.22 12.47
CA GLU A 387 0.13 32.20 11.79
C GLU A 387 0.64 33.64 11.81
N LYS A 388 1.44 34.02 12.82
CA LYS A 388 2.03 35.36 12.93
C LYS A 388 3.19 35.61 11.95
N ASN A 389 3.78 34.57 11.35
CA ASN A 389 4.90 34.70 10.41
C ASN A 389 4.40 35.03 8.99
N LYS A 390 4.28 36.34 8.70
CA LYS A 390 3.83 36.86 7.40
C LYS A 390 4.72 36.43 6.23
N THR A 391 6.04 36.34 6.43
CA THR A 391 6.99 35.92 5.38
C THR A 391 6.74 34.48 4.96
N LEU A 392 6.62 33.57 5.93
CA LEU A 392 6.35 32.16 5.67
C LEU A 392 4.96 31.94 5.05
N ALA A 393 3.96 32.72 5.49
CA ALA A 393 2.61 32.68 4.92
C ALA A 393 2.54 33.19 3.46
N LYS A 394 3.41 34.13 3.07
CA LYS A 394 3.57 34.62 1.69
C LYS A 394 4.31 33.61 0.81
N LEU A 395 5.37 32.99 1.32
CA LEU A 395 6.16 31.98 0.60
C LEU A 395 5.35 30.69 0.36
N TYR A 396 4.52 30.28 1.34
CA TYR A 396 3.65 29.12 1.19
C TYR A 396 2.18 29.46 1.51
N PRO A 397 1.35 29.80 0.51
CA PRO A 397 -0.07 30.04 0.68
C PRO A 397 -0.88 28.77 1.03
N ALA A 398 -1.85 28.90 1.95
CA ALA A 398 -2.71 27.79 2.36
C ALA A 398 -3.56 27.19 1.22
N GLU A 399 -3.87 28.00 0.20
CA GLU A 399 -4.62 27.55 -0.97
C GLU A 399 -3.83 26.55 -1.82
N ILE A 400 -2.52 26.76 -1.97
CA ILE A 400 -1.63 25.83 -2.69
C ILE A 400 -1.54 24.52 -1.91
N ALA A 401 -1.35 24.59 -0.59
CA ALA A 401 -1.36 23.41 0.27
C ALA A 401 -2.66 22.60 0.11
N ARG A 402 -3.83 23.25 0.15
CA ARG A 402 -5.13 22.58 -0.04
C ARG A 402 -5.31 21.99 -1.45
N LYS A 403 -4.85 22.71 -2.49
CA LYS A 403 -4.89 22.25 -3.89
C LYS A 403 -3.99 21.03 -4.14
N LEU A 404 -2.91 20.86 -3.38
CA LEU A 404 -2.00 19.71 -3.48
C LEU A 404 -2.40 18.54 -2.57
N HIS A 405 -2.77 18.82 -1.31
CA HIS A 405 -3.03 17.79 -0.30
C HIS A 405 -4.15 16.82 -0.69
N PHE A 406 -5.24 17.33 -1.27
CA PHE A 406 -6.36 16.48 -1.67
C PHE A 406 -6.01 15.54 -2.84
N PRO A 407 -5.40 15.99 -3.96
CA PRO A 407 -4.84 15.09 -4.97
C PRO A 407 -3.83 14.07 -4.43
N VAL A 408 -2.97 14.44 -3.48
CA VAL A 408 -2.02 13.51 -2.85
C VAL A 408 -2.75 12.41 -2.05
N MET A 409 -3.83 12.74 -1.33
CA MET A 409 -4.69 11.74 -0.68
C MET A 409 -5.35 10.82 -1.73
N ILE A 410 -5.82 11.34 -2.86
CA ILE A 410 -6.34 10.53 -3.97
C ILE A 410 -5.27 9.61 -4.56
N TYR A 411 -4.03 10.07 -4.71
CA TYR A 411 -2.89 9.24 -5.11
C TYR A 411 -2.66 8.09 -4.11
N PHE A 412 -2.66 8.36 -2.80
CA PHE A 412 -2.54 7.30 -1.79
C PHE A 412 -3.67 6.28 -1.88
N VAL A 413 -4.92 6.70 -2.07
CA VAL A 413 -6.05 5.77 -2.27
C VAL A 413 -5.85 4.91 -3.51
N ALA A 414 -5.43 5.50 -4.64
CA ALA A 414 -5.17 4.76 -5.87
C ALA A 414 -4.00 3.78 -5.72
N PHE A 415 -2.89 4.21 -5.10
CA PHE A 415 -1.75 3.37 -4.76
C PHE A 415 -2.17 2.18 -3.90
N ILE A 416 -2.92 2.40 -2.81
CA ILE A 416 -3.38 1.32 -1.91
C ILE A 416 -4.23 0.30 -2.68
N VAL A 417 -5.17 0.74 -3.52
CA VAL A 417 -6.03 -0.16 -4.29
C VAL A 417 -5.21 -1.02 -5.26
N VAL A 418 -4.30 -0.41 -6.03
CA VAL A 418 -3.45 -1.14 -7.00
C VAL A 418 -2.44 -2.05 -6.27
N HIS A 419 -1.81 -1.57 -5.21
CA HIS A 419 -0.86 -2.32 -4.40
C HIS A 419 -1.50 -3.56 -3.79
N VAL A 420 -2.65 -3.43 -3.12
CA VAL A 420 -3.38 -4.56 -2.52
C VAL A 420 -3.86 -5.53 -3.59
N ALA A 421 -4.36 -5.06 -4.73
CA ALA A 421 -4.75 -5.93 -5.84
C ALA A 421 -3.56 -6.77 -6.36
N LEU A 422 -2.40 -6.15 -6.56
CA LEU A 422 -1.18 -6.85 -6.98
C LEU A 422 -0.68 -7.82 -5.91
N VAL A 423 -0.72 -7.47 -4.62
CA VAL A 423 -0.35 -8.37 -3.51
C VAL A 423 -1.12 -9.69 -3.56
N PHE A 424 -2.41 -9.66 -3.88
CA PHE A 424 -3.21 -10.87 -4.04
C PHE A 424 -2.98 -11.57 -5.40
N ALA A 425 -2.69 -10.83 -6.47
CA ALA A 425 -2.48 -11.37 -7.81
C ALA A 425 -1.10 -12.03 -8.04
N THR A 426 -0.03 -11.55 -7.38
CA THR A 426 1.36 -12.00 -7.61
C THR A 426 1.88 -13.01 -6.58
N GLY A 427 0.98 -13.79 -5.96
CA GLY A 427 1.31 -14.81 -4.95
C GLY A 427 0.91 -14.42 -3.52
N ALA A 428 -0.40 -14.33 -3.27
CA ALA A 428 -1.00 -13.84 -2.02
C ALA A 428 -0.34 -14.35 -0.73
N LEU A 429 -0.25 -15.67 -0.52
CA LEU A 429 0.29 -16.24 0.73
C LEU A 429 1.75 -15.83 0.95
N ARG A 430 2.59 -15.91 -0.09
CA ARG A 430 4.00 -15.50 -0.07
C ARG A 430 4.14 -14.01 0.29
N ASN A 431 3.38 -13.15 -0.39
CA ASN A 431 3.38 -11.71 -0.14
C ASN A 431 2.92 -11.37 1.29
N LEU A 432 1.88 -12.03 1.79
CA LEU A 432 1.39 -11.82 3.16
C LEU A 432 2.38 -12.36 4.21
N ASN A 433 3.09 -13.46 3.96
CA ASN A 433 4.16 -13.95 4.82
C ASN A 433 5.32 -12.94 4.92
N HIS A 434 5.74 -12.36 3.79
CA HIS A 434 6.77 -11.32 3.78
C HIS A 434 6.34 -10.12 4.66
N MET A 435 5.12 -9.59 4.46
CA MET A 435 4.69 -8.31 5.04
C MET A 435 4.10 -8.40 6.45
N PHE A 436 3.45 -9.51 6.83
CA PHE A 436 2.76 -9.64 8.12
C PHE A 436 3.40 -10.65 9.07
N ALA A 437 4.08 -11.68 8.56
CA ALA A 437 4.78 -12.65 9.40
C ALA A 437 6.30 -12.43 9.48
N ALA A 438 6.87 -11.56 8.64
CA ALA A 438 8.33 -11.45 8.44
C ALA A 438 8.98 -12.81 8.12
N ARG A 439 8.28 -13.63 7.33
CA ARG A 439 8.70 -14.98 6.91
C ARG A 439 8.79 -15.04 5.39
N GLY A 440 9.83 -15.67 4.88
CA GLY A 440 10.08 -15.82 3.45
C GLY A 440 11.36 -16.61 3.18
N SER A 441 11.58 -16.92 1.91
CA SER A 441 12.66 -17.79 1.45
C SER A 441 13.16 -17.33 0.10
N VAL A 442 14.45 -17.51 -0.20
CA VAL A 442 15.00 -17.22 -1.54
C VAL A 442 14.38 -18.15 -2.59
N ASP A 443 14.18 -19.41 -2.22
CA ASP A 443 13.35 -20.38 -2.95
C ASP A 443 11.88 -19.95 -2.97
N ALA A 444 11.24 -20.04 -4.14
CA ALA A 444 9.83 -19.74 -4.33
C ALA A 444 8.93 -20.76 -3.61
N ALA A 445 9.33 -22.04 -3.60
CA ALA A 445 8.51 -23.16 -3.15
C ALA A 445 8.51 -23.37 -1.62
N ALA A 446 9.65 -23.13 -0.94
CA ALA A 446 9.86 -23.48 0.48
C ALA A 446 8.85 -22.95 1.52
N LEU A 447 7.97 -22.00 1.16
CA LEU A 447 6.86 -21.52 2.02
C LEU A 447 5.53 -21.34 1.27
N ALA A 448 5.33 -22.01 0.13
CA ALA A 448 4.15 -21.84 -0.72
C ALA A 448 2.81 -22.15 -0.02
N GLY A 449 2.84 -23.06 0.97
CA GLY A 449 1.68 -23.44 1.79
C GLY A 449 1.62 -22.80 3.19
N ASP A 450 2.48 -21.82 3.51
CA ASP A 450 2.48 -21.18 4.84
C ASP A 450 1.35 -20.14 4.94
N TRP A 451 0.40 -20.36 5.85
CA TRP A 451 -0.76 -19.47 6.09
C TRP A 451 -0.53 -18.45 7.22
N THR A 452 0.65 -18.43 7.84
CA THR A 452 0.94 -17.59 9.02
C THR A 452 0.67 -16.10 8.76
N GLY A 453 1.20 -15.56 7.66
CA GLY A 453 1.01 -14.18 7.25
C GLY A 453 -0.44 -13.83 6.88
N PHE A 454 -1.20 -14.81 6.36
CA PHE A 454 -2.64 -14.63 6.11
C PHE A 454 -3.41 -14.42 7.41
N TRP A 455 -3.16 -15.23 8.44
CA TRP A 455 -3.84 -15.07 9.74
C TRP A 455 -3.44 -13.78 10.47
N PHE A 456 -2.17 -13.37 10.40
CA PHE A 456 -1.77 -12.05 10.89
C PHE A 456 -2.41 -10.90 10.11
N PHE A 457 -2.58 -11.01 8.79
CA PHE A 457 -3.35 -10.05 7.99
C PHE A 457 -4.83 -9.99 8.42
N VAL A 458 -5.49 -11.14 8.64
CA VAL A 458 -6.86 -11.19 9.15
C VAL A 458 -6.97 -10.49 10.52
N GLY A 459 -6.04 -10.78 11.44
CA GLY A 459 -5.96 -10.10 12.74
C GLY A 459 -5.79 -8.59 12.62
N ALA A 460 -4.88 -8.15 11.73
CA ALA A 460 -4.71 -6.73 11.41
C ALA A 460 -5.99 -6.08 10.87
N MET A 461 -6.75 -6.77 10.00
CA MET A 461 -8.02 -6.27 9.48
C MET A 461 -9.09 -6.12 10.57
N VAL A 462 -9.16 -7.06 11.51
CA VAL A 462 -10.05 -6.97 12.69
C VAL A 462 -9.68 -5.76 13.56
N ILE A 463 -8.40 -5.54 13.84
CA ILE A 463 -7.92 -4.40 14.63
C ILE A 463 -8.25 -3.07 13.93
N ILE A 464 -8.02 -2.97 12.63
CA ILE A 464 -8.31 -1.77 11.82
C ILE A 464 -9.82 -1.51 11.75
N ALA A 465 -10.65 -2.54 11.55
CA ALA A 465 -12.10 -2.41 11.56
C ALA A 465 -12.62 -1.97 12.94
N GLY A 466 -12.09 -2.55 14.03
CA GLY A 466 -12.38 -2.15 15.40
C GLY A 466 -12.05 -0.67 15.65
N ALA A 467 -10.82 -0.25 15.30
CA ALA A 467 -10.38 1.13 15.41
C ALA A 467 -11.25 2.10 14.59
N TRP A 468 -11.64 1.71 13.37
CA TRP A 468 -12.55 2.49 12.53
C TRP A 468 -13.94 2.65 13.19
N ILE A 469 -14.49 1.59 13.79
CA ILE A 469 -15.78 1.67 14.50
C ILE A 469 -15.69 2.56 15.74
N VAL A 470 -14.61 2.45 16.54
CA VAL A 470 -14.46 3.22 17.78
C VAL A 470 -13.96 4.65 17.56
N ALA A 471 -13.39 5.01 16.40
CA ALA A 471 -13.00 6.38 16.06
C ALA A 471 -14.20 7.31 15.77
N ARG A 472 -15.15 7.35 16.71
CA ARG A 472 -16.37 8.16 16.74
C ARG A 472 -16.29 9.23 17.84
N PRO A 473 -16.98 10.39 17.71
CA PRO A 473 -16.83 11.52 18.63
C PRO A 473 -16.94 11.19 20.13
N SER A 474 -17.83 10.27 20.51
CA SER A 474 -18.04 9.87 21.93
C SER A 474 -16.84 9.17 22.57
N VAL A 475 -16.02 8.47 21.79
CA VAL A 475 -14.80 7.77 22.27
C VAL A 475 -13.57 8.68 22.14
N VAL A 476 -13.54 9.49 21.08
CA VAL A 476 -12.43 10.42 20.80
C VAL A 476 -12.42 11.61 21.78
N ALA A 477 -13.59 12.09 22.22
CA ALA A 477 -13.69 13.24 23.12
C ALA A 477 -12.99 13.05 24.49
N PRO A 478 -13.13 11.92 25.20
CA PRO A 478 -12.32 11.62 26.40
C PRO A 478 -10.81 11.72 26.17
N ILE A 479 -10.29 11.16 25.08
CA ILE A 479 -8.86 11.20 24.74
C ILE A 479 -8.42 12.65 24.47
N ALA A 480 -9.20 13.39 23.68
CA ALA A 480 -8.91 14.79 23.36
C ALA A 480 -8.91 15.71 24.60
N ARG A 481 -9.66 15.37 25.67
CA ARG A 481 -9.65 16.11 26.94
C ARG A 481 -8.31 16.06 27.69
N LEU A 482 -7.48 15.04 27.45
CA LEU A 482 -6.12 14.99 28.02
C LEU A 482 -5.23 16.13 27.50
N PHE A 483 -5.48 16.57 26.25
CA PHE A 483 -4.68 17.56 25.54
C PHE A 483 -5.30 18.97 25.51
N GLY A 484 -6.57 19.12 25.89
CA GLY A 484 -7.30 20.39 25.79
C GLY A 484 -8.71 20.35 26.35
N LYS A 485 -9.49 21.41 26.18
CA LYS A 485 -10.90 21.45 26.57
C LYS A 485 -11.78 20.99 25.42
N VAL A 486 -12.66 20.01 25.66
CA VAL A 486 -13.69 19.57 24.71
C VAL A 486 -15.05 20.06 25.17
N SER A 487 -15.71 20.87 24.35
CA SER A 487 -17.12 21.23 24.50
C SER A 487 -17.96 20.46 23.48
N SER A 488 -19.11 19.95 23.89
CA SER A 488 -20.17 19.62 22.93
C SER A 488 -20.60 20.88 22.18
N ARG A 489 -21.38 20.70 21.12
CA ARG A 489 -22.25 21.76 20.64
C ARG A 489 -23.33 22.09 21.68
#